data_AF-A0A9P6MA14-F1
#
_entry.id   AF-A0A9P6MA14-F1
#
_cell.length_a   1.000
_cell.length_b   1.000
_cell.length_c   1.000
_cell.angle_alpha   90.00
_cell.angle_beta   90.00
_cell.angle_gamma   90.00
#
_symmetry.space_group_name_H-M   'P 1'
#
loop_
_entity.id
_entity.type
_entity.pdbx_description
1 polymer ?
#
loop_
_entity_poly.entity_id
_entity_poly.type
_entity_poly.pdbx_seq_one_letter_code
_entity_poly.pdbx_strand_id
1 'polypeptide(L)'
;MSYNGIGLSTARGSGTNGYVVRNRGHLKYRRNDFHQSDPYQDEPQIRKPNPELVLHEQKRLVEVKCATLQAELEDKGVDEEEIEKHVGALREKLTVLLQKATAAAALAATKAAERKAAEKAAAATRAAKAAERAAERAAERASASSSSRKK
;
A
#
# COMPACT_ATOMS: atom_id res chain seq x y z
N MET A 1 8.11 -47.75 -33.88
CA MET A 1 7.45 -46.55 -33.33
C MET A 1 8.53 -45.62 -32.79
N SER A 2 8.50 -44.34 -33.15
CA SER A 2 9.46 -43.34 -32.67
C SER A 2 9.16 -42.92 -31.22
N TYR A 3 10.20 -42.52 -30.47
CA TYR A 3 10.09 -42.20 -29.05
C TYR A 3 9.45 -40.81 -28.85
N ASN A 4 8.39 -40.72 -28.04
CA ASN A 4 7.62 -39.48 -27.80
C ASN A 4 7.12 -38.77 -29.07
N GLY A 5 6.91 -39.51 -30.16
CA GLY A 5 6.48 -38.94 -31.45
C GLY A 5 7.56 -38.09 -32.15
N ILE A 6 8.82 -38.16 -31.71
CA ILE A 6 9.93 -37.35 -32.24
C ILE A 6 10.96 -38.27 -32.91
N GLY A 7 11.47 -37.87 -34.07
CA GLY A 7 12.51 -38.60 -34.81
C GLY A 7 11.98 -39.53 -35.91
N LEU A 8 12.86 -40.40 -36.41
CA LEU A 8 12.55 -41.31 -37.51
C LEU A 8 11.77 -42.55 -37.02
N SER A 9 10.85 -43.05 -37.86
CA SER A 9 10.08 -44.27 -37.57
C SER A 9 10.96 -45.53 -37.62
N THR A 10 11.92 -45.56 -38.55
CA THR A 10 12.99 -46.57 -38.68
C THR A 10 14.26 -45.90 -39.21
N ALA A 11 15.44 -46.38 -38.80
CA ALA A 11 16.73 -45.87 -39.31
C ALA A 11 17.06 -46.40 -40.72
N ARG A 12 16.44 -47.52 -41.14
CA ARG A 12 16.64 -48.16 -42.45
C ARG A 12 16.13 -47.24 -43.56
N GLY A 13 16.96 -47.02 -44.59
CA GLY A 13 16.64 -46.12 -45.71
C GLY A 13 16.90 -44.64 -45.45
N SER A 14 17.24 -44.24 -44.21
CA SER A 14 17.57 -42.83 -43.89
C SER A 14 19.03 -42.46 -44.16
N GLY A 15 19.90 -43.44 -44.44
CA GLY A 15 21.34 -43.22 -44.66
C GLY A 15 22.11 -42.77 -43.41
N THR A 16 21.50 -42.81 -42.21
CA THR A 16 22.12 -42.43 -40.93
C THR A 16 21.84 -43.47 -39.85
N ASN A 17 22.53 -43.35 -38.71
CA ASN A 17 22.37 -44.26 -37.56
C ASN A 17 21.05 -44.04 -36.77
N GLY A 18 20.23 -43.04 -37.12
CA GLY A 18 18.97 -42.75 -36.42
C GLY A 18 19.13 -42.10 -35.04
N TYR A 19 20.28 -41.51 -34.74
CA TYR A 19 20.54 -40.83 -33.46
C TYR A 19 19.84 -39.47 -33.38
N VAL A 20 19.03 -39.24 -32.34
CA VAL A 20 18.23 -38.03 -32.15
C VAL A 20 18.68 -37.28 -30.91
N VAL A 21 19.03 -36.00 -31.06
CA VAL A 21 19.45 -35.12 -29.96
C VAL A 21 18.40 -34.04 -29.74
N ARG A 22 18.13 -33.70 -28.48
CA ARG A 22 17.29 -32.55 -28.14
C ARG A 22 18.01 -31.24 -28.49
N ASN A 23 17.32 -30.32 -29.15
CA ASN A 23 17.82 -28.96 -29.37
C ASN A 23 17.98 -28.22 -28.02
N ARG A 24 19.22 -27.83 -27.67
CA ARG A 24 19.54 -27.10 -26.43
C ARG A 24 19.21 -25.60 -26.50
N GLY A 25 19.14 -25.02 -27.69
CA GLY A 25 18.77 -23.61 -27.91
C GLY A 25 17.26 -23.40 -28.08
N HIS A 26 16.45 -24.46 -28.03
CA HIS A 26 15.01 -24.33 -28.14
C HIS A 26 14.42 -23.73 -26.85
N LEU A 27 14.09 -22.44 -26.89
CA LEU A 27 13.37 -21.76 -25.83
C LEU A 27 11.90 -22.21 -25.83
N LYS A 28 11.47 -22.85 -24.74
CA LYS A 28 10.05 -23.13 -24.54
C LYS A 28 9.33 -21.81 -24.30
N TYR A 29 8.30 -21.53 -25.10
CA TYR A 29 7.37 -20.45 -24.79
C TYR A 29 6.78 -20.73 -23.40
N ARG A 30 7.12 -19.91 -22.40
CA ARG A 30 6.49 -20.02 -21.08
C ARG A 30 5.01 -19.73 -21.30
N ARG A 31 4.14 -20.64 -20.86
CA ARG A 31 2.73 -20.29 -20.72
C ARG A 31 2.70 -19.08 -19.78
N ASN A 32 2.18 -17.96 -20.26
CA ASN A 32 1.89 -16.81 -19.43
C ASN A 32 0.67 -17.16 -18.58
N ASP A 33 0.86 -18.08 -17.63
CA ASP A 33 -0.11 -18.37 -16.57
C ASP A 33 -0.01 -17.30 -15.46
N PHE A 34 0.79 -16.24 -15.68
CA PHE A 34 0.64 -14.99 -14.96
C PHE A 34 -0.72 -14.44 -15.33
N HIS A 35 -1.70 -14.71 -14.46
CA HIS A 35 -2.93 -13.94 -14.38
C HIS A 35 -2.60 -12.49 -14.66
N GLN A 36 -3.37 -11.88 -15.58
CA GLN A 36 -3.32 -10.45 -15.85
C GLN A 36 -3.55 -9.73 -14.53
N SER A 37 -2.47 -9.47 -13.79
CA SER A 37 -2.51 -8.71 -12.56
C SER A 37 -3.01 -7.34 -12.96
N ASP A 38 -4.02 -6.89 -12.23
CA ASP A 38 -4.59 -5.57 -12.43
C ASP A 38 -3.42 -4.56 -12.50
N PRO A 39 -3.27 -3.76 -13.59
CA PRO A 39 -2.12 -2.88 -13.77
C PRO A 39 -1.95 -1.86 -12.63
N TYR A 40 -2.98 -1.72 -11.78
CA TYR A 40 -2.97 -0.88 -10.58
C TYR A 40 -2.54 -1.62 -9.29
N GLN A 41 -2.35 -2.95 -9.30
CA GLN A 41 -1.85 -3.70 -8.13
C GLN A 41 -0.39 -3.38 -7.80
N ASP A 42 0.40 -3.02 -8.81
CA ASP A 42 1.83 -2.68 -8.67
C ASP A 42 2.08 -1.19 -8.44
N GLU A 43 1.03 -0.38 -8.21
CA GLU A 43 1.25 1.02 -7.83
C GLU A 43 1.99 1.10 -6.48
N PRO A 44 3.09 1.86 -6.39
CA PRO A 44 3.82 2.01 -5.15
C PRO A 44 2.91 2.66 -4.10
N GLN A 45 2.56 1.88 -3.07
CA GLN A 45 1.79 2.38 -1.94
C GLN A 45 2.58 3.51 -1.24
N ILE A 46 2.09 4.75 -1.33
CA ILE A 46 2.69 5.89 -0.64
C ILE A 46 2.54 5.67 0.86
N ARG A 47 3.66 5.31 1.52
CA ARG A 47 3.70 5.14 2.97
C ARG A 47 3.53 6.49 3.65
N LYS A 48 2.85 6.50 4.79
CA LYS A 48 2.72 7.70 5.60
C LYS A 48 4.11 8.11 6.16
N PRO A 49 4.39 9.41 6.31
CA PRO A 49 5.61 9.88 6.97
C PRO A 49 5.73 9.34 8.39
N ASN A 50 6.96 9.05 8.83
CA ASN A 50 7.22 8.59 10.19
C ASN A 50 6.85 9.70 11.19
N PRO A 51 6.02 9.43 12.21
CA PRO A 51 5.53 10.45 13.13
C PRO A 51 6.67 11.11 13.93
N GLU A 52 7.72 10.37 14.27
CA GLU A 52 8.89 10.87 14.99
C GLU A 52 9.65 11.93 14.19
N LEU A 53 9.81 11.71 12.87
CA LEU A 53 10.46 12.68 11.97
C LEU A 53 9.65 13.97 11.88
N VAL A 54 8.32 13.86 11.74
CA VAL A 54 7.42 15.02 11.69
C VAL A 54 7.50 15.83 12.99
N LEU A 55 7.50 15.16 14.15
CA LEU A 55 7.62 15.84 15.45
C LEU A 55 8.99 16.51 15.61
N HIS A 56 10.06 15.87 15.12
CA HIS A 56 11.40 16.44 15.14
C HIS A 56 11.49 17.71 14.27
N GLU A 57 10.95 17.67 13.06
CA GLU A 57 10.87 18.84 12.18
C GLU A 57 10.08 19.99 12.84
N GLN A 58 8.96 19.70 13.49
CA GLN A 58 8.18 20.71 14.21
C GLN A 58 8.96 21.35 15.37
N LYS A 59 9.70 20.56 16.15
CA LYS A 59 10.57 21.07 17.22
C LYS A 59 11.71 21.90 16.64
N ARG A 60 12.35 21.43 15.56
CA ARG A 60 13.39 22.17 14.85
C ARG A 60 12.89 23.53 14.36
N LEU A 61 11.66 23.61 13.84
CA LEU A 61 11.06 24.88 13.42
C LEU A 61 10.86 25.87 14.57
N VAL A 62 10.59 25.39 15.79
CA VAL A 62 10.53 26.25 16.98
C VAL A 62 11.91 26.83 17.27
N GLU A 63 12.93 25.98 17.31
CA GLU A 63 14.30 26.41 17.59
C GLU A 63 14.87 27.35 16.52
N VAL A 64 14.57 27.10 15.24
CA VAL A 64 14.94 28.01 14.15
C VAL A 64 14.31 29.39 14.37
N LYS A 65 13.04 29.47 14.78
CA LYS A 65 12.38 30.76 15.06
C LYS A 65 12.98 31.48 16.26
N CYS A 66 13.39 30.74 17.28
CA CYS A 66 14.10 31.30 18.43
C CYS A 66 15.47 31.85 18.00
N ALA A 67 16.22 31.09 17.19
CA ALA A 67 17.52 31.51 16.69
C ALA A 67 17.44 32.74 15.75
N THR A 68 16.41 32.82 14.90
CA THR A 68 16.19 34.01 14.07
C THR A 68 15.89 35.24 14.92
N LEU A 69 15.05 35.12 15.96
CA LEU A 69 14.77 36.25 16.85
C LEU A 69 16.02 36.67 17.62
N GLN A 70 16.82 35.71 18.08
CA GLN A 70 18.07 36.00 18.77
C GLN A 70 19.00 36.83 17.87
N ALA A 71 19.27 36.36 16.64
CA ALA A 71 20.10 37.09 15.68
C ALA A 71 19.55 38.50 15.39
N GLU A 72 18.23 38.65 15.24
CA GLU A 72 17.60 39.96 15.02
C GLU A 72 17.75 40.93 16.19
N LEU A 73 17.82 40.45 17.44
CA LEU A 73 18.02 41.30 18.62
C LEU A 73 19.51 41.61 18.85
N GLU A 74 20.39 40.65 18.55
CA GLU A 74 21.85 40.86 18.55
C GLU A 74 22.24 41.93 17.52
N ASP A 75 21.70 41.87 16.31
CA ASP A 75 21.92 42.88 15.26
C ASP A 75 21.42 44.29 15.66
N LYS A 76 20.42 44.36 16.54
CA LYS A 76 19.88 45.61 17.09
C LYS A 76 20.67 46.13 18.29
N GLY A 77 21.65 45.38 18.79
CA GLY A 77 22.47 45.75 19.95
C GLY A 77 21.71 45.73 21.27
N VAL A 78 20.71 44.87 21.41
CA VAL A 78 19.97 44.67 22.67
C VAL A 78 20.86 43.93 23.69
N ASP A 79 20.69 44.20 24.98
CA ASP A 79 21.43 43.53 26.05
C ASP A 79 21.13 42.02 26.09
N GLU A 80 22.15 41.21 26.38
CA GLU A 80 22.06 39.74 26.40
C GLU A 80 20.96 39.24 27.34
N GLU A 81 20.78 39.86 28.51
CA GLU A 81 19.72 39.49 29.47
C GLU A 81 18.31 39.72 28.92
N GLU A 82 18.10 40.76 28.10
CA GLU A 82 16.81 41.04 27.49
C GLU A 82 16.54 40.09 26.33
N ILE A 83 17.57 39.78 25.55
CA ILE A 83 17.52 38.77 24.47
C ILE A 83 17.07 37.42 25.04
N GLU A 84 17.68 36.95 26.12
CA GLU A 84 17.31 35.68 26.76
C GLU A 84 15.85 35.67 27.23
N LYS A 85 15.37 36.78 27.82
CA LYS A 85 13.97 36.92 28.26
C LYS A 85 13.01 36.83 27.06
N HIS A 86 13.32 37.53 25.97
CA HIS A 86 12.48 37.54 24.77
C HIS A 86 12.46 36.19 24.05
N VAL A 87 13.63 35.57 23.87
CA VAL A 87 13.77 34.25 23.25
C VAL A 87 13.13 33.17 24.12
N GLY A 88 13.34 33.21 25.44
CA GLY A 88 12.74 32.29 26.40
C GLY A 88 11.21 32.34 26.37
N ALA A 89 10.64 33.55 26.44
CA ALA A 89 9.20 33.74 26.33
C ALA A 89 8.64 33.23 24.99
N LEU A 90 9.38 33.38 23.88
CA LEU A 90 8.97 32.88 22.58
C LEU A 90 9.02 31.35 22.53
N ARG A 91 10.09 30.75 23.05
CA ARG A 91 10.26 29.28 23.13
C ARG A 91 9.13 28.64 23.92
N GLU A 92 8.77 29.19 25.09
CA GLU A 92 7.64 28.71 25.89
C GLU A 92 6.31 28.82 25.14
N LYS A 93 6.03 29.96 24.52
CA LYS A 93 4.80 30.16 23.74
C LYS A 93 4.69 29.14 22.60
N LEU A 94 5.75 28.97 21.80
CA LEU A 94 5.72 28.07 20.66
C LEU A 94 5.66 26.60 21.07
N THR A 95 6.36 26.21 22.15
CA THR A 95 6.29 24.83 22.66
C THR A 95 4.90 24.48 23.19
N VAL A 96 4.25 25.39 23.92
CA VAL A 96 2.86 25.19 24.38
C VAL A 96 1.89 25.11 23.20
N LEU A 97 2.05 25.94 22.18
CA LEU A 97 1.23 25.85 20.96
C LEU A 97 1.44 24.53 20.21
N LEU A 98 2.68 24.07 20.10
CA LEU A 98 3.01 22.78 19.50
C LEU A 98 2.35 21.63 20.28
N GLN A 99 2.46 21.61 21.61
CA GLN A 99 1.83 20.58 22.46
C GLN A 99 0.30 20.58 22.33
N LYS A 100 -0.33 21.75 22.28
CA LYS A 100 -1.78 21.86 22.04
C LYS A 100 -2.16 21.35 20.65
N ALA A 101 -1.38 21.68 19.63
CA ALA A 101 -1.62 21.22 18.26
C ALA A 101 -1.44 19.71 18.13
N THR A 102 -0.43 19.11 18.74
CA THR A 102 -0.22 17.65 18.72
C THR A 102 -1.30 16.91 19.50
N ALA A 103 -1.74 17.44 20.65
CA ALA A 103 -2.86 16.88 21.40
C ALA A 103 -4.17 16.93 20.60
N ALA A 104 -4.47 18.07 19.96
CA ALA A 104 -5.65 18.22 19.10
C ALA A 104 -5.58 17.27 17.89
N ALA A 105 -4.41 17.12 17.27
CA ALA A 105 -4.20 16.20 16.16
C ALA A 105 -4.35 14.73 16.58
N ALA A 106 -3.87 14.36 17.77
CA ALA A 106 -4.07 13.01 18.33
C ALA A 106 -5.55 12.70 18.56
N LEU A 107 -6.31 13.63 19.16
CA LEU A 107 -7.76 13.51 19.36
C LEU A 107 -8.54 13.44 18.02
N ALA A 108 -8.09 14.17 17.00
CA ALA A 108 -8.68 14.09 15.66
C ALA A 108 -8.37 12.75 14.99
N ALA A 109 -7.14 12.23 15.17
CA ALA A 109 -6.71 10.94 14.63
C ALA A 109 -7.48 9.77 15.24
N THR A 110 -7.72 9.77 16.56
CA THR A 110 -8.54 8.73 17.22
C THR A 110 -9.97 8.73 16.70
N LYS A 111 -10.62 9.91 16.64
CA LYS A 111 -11.97 10.06 16.06
C LYS A 111 -12.03 9.63 14.59
N ALA A 112 -11.01 9.94 13.80
CA ALA A 112 -10.93 9.51 12.41
C ALA A 112 -10.73 8.01 12.28
N ALA A 113 -9.94 7.38 13.16
CA ALA A 113 -9.75 5.94 13.20
C ALA A 113 -11.05 5.21 13.58
N GLU A 114 -11.78 5.72 14.58
CA GLU A 114 -13.10 5.21 14.98
C GLU A 114 -14.11 5.29 13.83
N ARG A 115 -14.18 6.43 13.12
CA ARG A 115 -15.05 6.58 11.94
C ARG A 115 -14.69 5.59 10.83
N LYS A 116 -13.40 5.43 10.53
CA LYS A 116 -12.94 4.46 9.52
C LYS A 116 -13.22 3.02 9.94
N ALA A 117 -13.10 2.69 11.23
CA ALA A 117 -13.44 1.37 11.75
C ALA A 117 -14.95 1.11 11.65
N ALA A 118 -15.77 2.10 12.01
CA ALA A 118 -17.24 2.02 11.88
C ALA A 118 -17.67 1.86 10.41
N GLU A 119 -17.06 2.61 9.49
CA GLU A 119 -17.32 2.50 8.05
C GLU A 119 -16.92 1.12 7.51
N LYS A 120 -15.74 0.60 7.88
CA LYS A 120 -15.31 -0.76 7.52
C LYS A 120 -16.24 -1.83 8.08
N ALA A 121 -16.69 -1.69 9.33
CA ALA A 121 -17.66 -2.61 9.93
C ALA A 121 -19.02 -2.54 9.21
N ALA A 122 -19.48 -1.34 8.83
CA ALA A 122 -20.69 -1.16 8.03
C ALA A 122 -20.55 -1.75 6.61
N ALA A 123 -19.38 -1.61 5.98
CA ALA A 123 -19.08 -2.21 4.69
C ALA A 123 -19.04 -3.75 4.78
N ALA A 124 -18.40 -4.30 5.81
CA ALA A 124 -18.34 -5.76 6.05
C ALA A 124 -19.73 -6.35 6.30
N THR A 125 -20.56 -5.69 7.12
CA THR A 125 -21.94 -6.15 7.37
C THR A 125 -22.82 -6.06 6.11
N ARG A 126 -22.65 -5.02 5.28
CA ARG A 126 -23.31 -4.92 3.96
C ARG A 126 -22.84 -6.01 3.00
N ALA A 127 -21.54 -6.29 2.96
CA ALA A 127 -20.97 -7.35 2.12
C ALA A 127 -21.47 -8.74 2.54
N ALA A 128 -21.55 -9.02 3.85
CA ALA A 128 -22.10 -10.26 4.37
C ALA A 128 -23.57 -10.45 3.97
N LYS A 129 -24.42 -9.43 4.16
CA LYS A 129 -25.83 -9.46 3.72
C LYS A 129 -25.99 -9.60 2.20
N ALA A 130 -25.09 -9.01 1.41
CA ALA A 130 -25.10 -9.16 -0.03
C ALA A 130 -24.70 -10.57 -0.48
N ALA A 131 -23.72 -11.19 0.19
CA ALA A 131 -23.30 -12.57 -0.06
C ALA A 131 -24.41 -13.58 0.29
N GLU A 132 -25.11 -13.37 1.42
CA GLU A 132 -26.26 -14.20 1.81
C GLU A 132 -27.38 -14.13 0.77
N ARG A 133 -27.78 -12.92 0.34
CA ARG A 133 -28.77 -12.73 -0.74
C ARG A 133 -28.32 -13.32 -2.08
N ALA A 134 -27.03 -13.29 -2.38
CA ALA A 134 -26.49 -13.90 -3.60
C ALA A 134 -26.55 -15.43 -3.54
N ALA A 135 -26.29 -16.03 -2.38
CA ALA A 135 -26.43 -17.46 -2.15
C ALA A 135 -27.90 -17.92 -2.24
N GLU A 136 -28.84 -17.17 -1.66
CA GLU A 136 -30.27 -17.43 -1.80
C GLU A 136 -30.72 -17.38 -3.27
N ARG A 137 -30.34 -16.34 -4.02
CA ARG A 137 -30.63 -16.24 -5.47
C ARG A 137 -30.00 -17.36 -6.29
N ALA A 138 -28.82 -17.84 -5.90
CA ALA A 138 -28.18 -18.98 -6.56
C ALA A 138 -28.94 -20.29 -6.28
N ALA A 139 -29.43 -20.49 -5.06
CA ALA A 139 -30.27 -21.62 -4.69
C ALA A 139 -31.62 -21.62 -5.42
N GLU A 140 -32.29 -20.47 -5.53
CA GLU A 140 -33.53 -20.31 -6.31
C GLU A 140 -33.33 -20.58 -7.81
N ARG A 141 -32.21 -20.14 -8.40
CA ARG A 141 -31.88 -20.45 -9.81
C ARG A 141 -31.64 -21.96 -10.02
N ALA A 142 -30.99 -22.61 -9.06
CA ALA A 142 -30.76 -24.05 -9.12
C ALA A 142 -32.09 -24.84 -9.06
N SER A 143 -33.00 -24.48 -8.16
CA SER A 143 -34.31 -25.13 -8.06
C SER A 143 -35.18 -24.91 -9.30
N ALA A 144 -35.22 -23.69 -9.86
CA ALA A 144 -35.92 -23.38 -11.11
C ALA A 144 -35.40 -24.18 -12.31
N SER A 145 -34.08 -24.39 -12.41
CA SER A 145 -33.47 -25.19 -13.51
C SER A 145 -33.88 -26.66 -13.46
N SER A 146 -34.00 -27.23 -12.25
CA SER A 146 -34.41 -28.63 -12.04
C SER A 146 -35.89 -28.89 -12.35
N SER A 147 -36.75 -27.88 -12.16
CA SER A 147 -38.18 -27.93 -12.53
C SER A 147 -38.37 -27.94 -14.06
N SER A 148 -37.54 -27.20 -14.80
CA SER A 148 -37.63 -27.10 -16.26
C SER A 148 -37.19 -28.37 -17.02
N ARG A 149 -36.35 -29.22 -16.41
CA ARG A 149 -35.78 -30.43 -17.02
C ARG A 149 -36.67 -31.67 -16.91
N LYS A 150 -37.86 -31.54 -16.32
CA LYS A 150 -38.78 -32.65 -15.99
C LYS A 150 -40.09 -32.64 -16.80
N LYS A 151 -40.19 -31.78 -17.83
CA LYS A 151 -41.18 -31.86 -18.91
C LYS A 151 -40.49 -32.29 -20.19
#